data_AF-A0A351H588-F1
#
_entry.id   AF-A0A351H588-F1
#
_cell.length_a   1.000
_cell.length_b   1.000
_cell.length_c   1.000
_cell.angle_alpha   90.00
_cell.angle_beta   90.00
_cell.angle_gamma   90.00
#
_symmetry.space_group_name_H-M   'P 1'
#
loop_
_entity.id
_entity.type
_entity.pdbx_description
1 polymer ?
#
loop_
_entity_poly.entity_id
_entity_poly.type
_entity_poly.pdbx_seq_one_letter_code
_entity_poly.pdbx_strand_id
1 'polypeptide(L)'
;HGKEVGFLKIAGVDQLTSNTDFYHNADEGIIYLYCDKGNPSKVYKDIEICSEMRIFALANDVSNVTIDNLCLKYSGDCAVAGLEKNSDITVTNCEIGYIGGIEFGTVRYGNAITLWNGCGKFNVSNNWIYQSFDTAVSPQGSAGYEYTSITFTDNLLEYNNVDFEWYDHSASAKWRNIRCDGNIMRFTSLGWGTRPNDASYRGIEGCLRGATANFDFSGFSFKNNIMDCPGREVINWSMSSEQLAAFDMSGNTLYLNKTYRKIFNSNPAIMRNLNNAENTAKYFNKDVNSQTLEEIWRLWDKDSSSKAYCFD
;
A
#
# COMPACT_ATOMS: atom_id res chain seq x y z
N HIS A 1 -16.33 3.28 -14.65
CA HIS A 1 -15.60 4.20 -13.77
C HIS A 1 -14.09 3.98 -13.94
N GLY A 2 -13.27 5.03 -13.89
CA GLY A 2 -11.80 4.92 -13.88
C GLY A 2 -11.10 4.75 -15.24
N LYS A 3 -11.67 5.24 -16.35
CA LYS A 3 -10.98 5.25 -17.66
C LYS A 3 -9.79 6.22 -17.68
N GLU A 4 -9.95 7.36 -17.01
CA GLU A 4 -8.93 8.38 -16.79
C GLU A 4 -8.94 8.75 -15.30
N VAL A 5 -7.80 9.21 -14.78
CA VAL A 5 -7.61 9.53 -13.36
C VAL A 5 -7.28 11.00 -13.22
N GLY A 6 -7.91 11.68 -12.27
CA GLY A 6 -7.64 13.09 -11.98
C GLY A 6 -6.30 13.29 -11.26
N PHE A 7 -5.55 14.32 -11.65
CA PHE A 7 -4.31 14.72 -11.00
C PHE A 7 -4.49 16.02 -10.23
N LEU A 8 -4.54 15.91 -8.90
CA LEU A 8 -4.62 17.06 -8.01
C LEU A 8 -3.36 17.93 -8.15
N LYS A 9 -3.56 19.23 -8.38
CA LYS A 9 -2.56 20.29 -8.27
C LYS A 9 -2.79 21.05 -6.96
N ILE A 10 -1.71 21.46 -6.30
CA ILE A 10 -1.76 22.04 -4.95
C ILE A 10 -1.43 23.54 -4.92
N ALA A 11 -0.73 24.06 -5.93
CA ALA A 11 -0.32 25.48 -5.97
C ALA A 11 -1.25 26.38 -6.79
N GLY A 12 -2.49 25.95 -7.04
CA GLY A 12 -3.52 26.75 -7.69
C GLY A 12 -3.77 26.46 -9.16
N VAL A 13 -4.66 27.25 -9.75
CA VAL A 13 -5.17 27.09 -11.12
C VAL A 13 -4.08 27.20 -12.20
N ASP A 14 -2.99 27.91 -11.94
CA ASP A 14 -1.89 28.07 -12.91
C ASP A 14 -1.12 26.76 -13.16
N GLN A 15 -1.27 25.76 -12.28
CA GLN A 15 -0.69 24.43 -12.46
C GLN A 15 -1.52 23.51 -13.38
N LEU A 16 -2.74 23.92 -13.74
CA LEU A 16 -3.63 23.16 -14.59
C LEU A 16 -3.18 23.27 -16.05
N THR A 17 -2.44 22.26 -16.53
CA THR A 17 -1.76 22.31 -17.84
C THR A 17 -2.11 21.14 -18.75
N SER A 18 -2.79 20.12 -18.22
CA SER A 18 -3.19 18.92 -18.96
C SER A 18 -4.60 18.49 -18.58
N ASN A 19 -5.34 17.89 -19.53
CA ASN A 19 -6.64 17.28 -19.23
C ASN A 19 -6.54 16.37 -18.01
N THR A 20 -7.57 16.40 -17.15
CA THR A 20 -7.65 15.69 -15.86
C THR A 20 -6.86 16.29 -14.71
N ASP A 21 -6.03 17.31 -14.95
CA ASP A 21 -5.52 18.14 -13.86
C ASP A 21 -6.70 18.83 -13.17
N PHE A 22 -6.74 18.79 -11.84
CA PHE A 22 -7.75 19.51 -11.07
C PHE A 22 -7.14 20.21 -9.86
N TYR A 23 -7.80 21.28 -9.42
CA TYR A 23 -7.43 22.05 -8.23
C TYR A 23 -8.69 22.34 -7.43
N HIS A 24 -8.62 22.14 -6.11
CA HIS A 24 -9.69 22.52 -5.19
C HIS A 24 -9.28 23.80 -4.47
N ASN A 25 -9.96 24.91 -4.79
CA ASN A 25 -9.87 26.13 -4.01
C ASN A 25 -10.74 25.96 -2.76
N ALA A 26 -10.12 25.51 -1.66
CA ALA A 26 -10.81 25.22 -0.41
C ALA A 26 -11.44 26.47 0.24
N ASP A 27 -10.84 27.65 0.05
CA ASP A 27 -11.35 28.91 0.62
C ASP A 27 -12.70 29.31 0.01
N GLU A 28 -12.90 28.99 -1.27
CA GLU A 28 -14.12 29.30 -2.02
C GLU A 28 -15.06 28.10 -2.18
N GLY A 29 -14.59 26.89 -1.87
CA GLY A 29 -15.32 25.64 -2.10
C GLY A 29 -15.52 25.33 -3.59
N ILE A 30 -14.57 25.74 -4.45
CA ILE A 30 -14.66 25.59 -5.91
C ILE A 30 -13.63 24.58 -6.42
N ILE A 31 -14.07 23.67 -7.29
CA ILE A 31 -13.19 22.73 -7.98
C ILE A 31 -13.02 23.18 -9.43
N TYR A 32 -11.77 23.34 -9.84
CA TYR A 32 -11.37 23.61 -11.21
C TYR A 32 -10.84 22.33 -11.85
N LEU A 33 -11.32 22.01 -13.05
CA LEU A 33 -10.85 20.88 -13.87
C LEU A 33 -10.35 21.43 -15.20
N TYR A 34 -9.11 21.08 -15.57
CA TYR A 34 -8.60 21.37 -16.89
C TYR A 34 -9.25 20.46 -17.93
N CYS A 35 -9.84 21.07 -18.97
CA CYS A 35 -10.41 20.35 -20.10
C CYS A 35 -10.28 21.18 -21.39
N ASP A 36 -9.23 20.95 -22.17
CA ASP A 36 -9.03 21.60 -23.48
C ASP A 36 -9.83 20.94 -24.62
N LYS A 37 -10.42 19.77 -24.35
CA LYS A 37 -11.29 19.01 -25.27
C LYS A 37 -12.70 19.61 -25.42
N GLY A 38 -12.93 20.81 -24.87
CA GLY A 38 -14.23 21.49 -24.87
C GLY A 38 -15.06 21.21 -23.62
N ASN A 39 -16.40 21.24 -23.74
CA ASN A 39 -17.31 21.05 -22.62
C ASN A 39 -17.14 19.66 -21.98
N PRO A 40 -16.74 19.55 -20.69
CA PRO A 40 -16.49 18.26 -20.03
C PRO A 40 -17.66 17.28 -20.09
N SER A 41 -18.91 17.76 -20.08
CA SER A 41 -20.11 16.91 -20.21
C SER A 41 -20.27 16.22 -21.57
N LYS A 42 -19.47 16.61 -22.56
CA LYS A 42 -19.39 15.96 -23.89
C LYS A 42 -18.18 15.03 -23.99
N VAL A 43 -17.18 15.20 -23.13
CA VAL A 43 -15.95 14.43 -23.11
C VAL A 43 -16.08 13.21 -22.20
N TYR A 44 -16.66 13.42 -21.01
CA TYR A 44 -16.82 12.39 -19.98
C TYR A 44 -18.29 12.06 -19.77
N LYS A 45 -18.58 10.76 -19.63
CA LYS A 45 -19.94 10.28 -19.30
C LYS A 45 -20.29 10.60 -17.84
N ASP A 46 -19.30 10.47 -16.97
CA ASP A 46 -19.36 10.74 -15.55
C ASP A 46 -17.99 11.31 -15.11
N ILE A 47 -18.02 12.11 -14.05
CA ILE A 47 -16.84 12.60 -13.34
C ILE A 47 -17.14 12.39 -11.87
N GLU A 48 -16.26 11.68 -11.17
CA GLU A 48 -16.43 11.31 -9.77
C GLU A 48 -15.30 11.93 -8.95
N ILE A 49 -15.65 12.43 -7.77
CA ILE A 49 -14.69 12.92 -6.78
C ILE A 49 -15.17 12.52 -5.40
N CYS A 50 -14.22 12.16 -4.54
CA CYS A 50 -14.51 11.78 -3.15
C CYS A 50 -14.27 12.98 -2.23
N SER A 51 -15.10 13.12 -1.20
CA SER A 51 -14.88 14.11 -0.14
C SER A 51 -13.88 13.61 0.90
N GLU A 52 -13.30 14.55 1.66
CA GLU A 52 -12.56 14.25 2.89
C GLU A 52 -13.47 13.59 3.92
N MET A 53 -13.47 12.27 4.01
CA MET A 53 -14.30 11.55 4.97
C MET A 53 -13.72 10.18 5.25
N ARG A 54 -13.68 9.79 6.52
CA ARG A 54 -13.48 8.39 6.93
C ARG A 54 -14.82 7.69 6.97
N ILE A 55 -14.93 6.49 6.43
CA ILE A 55 -16.21 5.75 6.47
C ILE A 55 -16.47 5.26 7.89
N PHE A 56 -15.48 4.58 8.49
CA PHE A 56 -15.44 4.27 9.91
C PHE A 56 -14.25 4.95 10.57
N ALA A 57 -14.53 5.83 11.55
CA ALA A 57 -13.53 6.46 12.40
C ALA A 57 -13.66 5.91 13.82
N LEU A 58 -12.68 5.13 14.25
CA LEU A 58 -12.60 4.61 15.61
C LEU A 58 -11.88 5.62 16.49
N ALA A 59 -12.47 5.92 17.65
CA ALA A 59 -11.84 6.77 18.66
C ALA A 59 -10.62 6.09 19.30
N ASN A 60 -9.89 6.82 20.15
CA ASN A 60 -8.79 6.25 20.93
C ASN A 60 -9.29 5.14 21.87
N ASP A 61 -8.43 4.14 22.12
CA ASP A 61 -8.65 3.05 23.08
C ASP A 61 -9.95 2.24 22.85
N VAL A 62 -10.42 2.17 21.61
CA VAL A 62 -11.60 1.38 21.23
C VAL A 62 -11.24 -0.10 21.10
N SER A 63 -12.16 -0.97 21.53
CA SER A 63 -12.03 -2.41 21.33
C SER A 63 -13.35 -3.13 21.06
N ASN A 64 -13.25 -4.38 20.61
CA ASN A 64 -14.37 -5.25 20.25
C ASN A 64 -15.21 -4.70 19.09
N VAL A 65 -14.54 -4.31 18.00
CA VAL A 65 -15.20 -3.79 16.80
C VAL A 65 -15.14 -4.83 15.71
N THR A 66 -16.28 -5.10 15.08
CA THR A 66 -16.38 -5.94 13.88
C THR A 66 -17.04 -5.14 12.77
N ILE A 67 -16.37 -5.06 11.63
CA ILE A 67 -16.86 -4.52 10.37
C ILE A 67 -16.89 -5.70 9.40
N ASP A 68 -18.09 -6.14 9.03
CA ASP A 68 -18.29 -7.39 8.30
C ASP A 68 -19.32 -7.24 7.18
N ASN A 69 -19.01 -7.82 6.01
CA ASN A 69 -19.93 -7.94 4.87
C ASN A 69 -20.47 -6.59 4.35
N LEU A 70 -19.58 -5.60 4.24
CA LEU A 70 -19.91 -4.26 3.73
C LEU A 70 -19.13 -3.90 2.47
N CYS A 71 -19.73 -3.05 1.64
CA CYS A 71 -19.07 -2.40 0.52
C CYS A 71 -18.69 -0.96 0.93
N LEU A 72 -17.39 -0.66 1.02
CA LEU A 72 -16.85 0.61 1.51
C LEU A 72 -16.05 1.29 0.40
N LYS A 73 -16.62 2.32 -0.22
CA LYS A 73 -16.00 2.98 -1.39
C LYS A 73 -16.14 4.49 -1.36
N TYR A 74 -15.30 5.13 -2.17
CA TYR A 74 -15.40 6.55 -2.51
C TYR A 74 -15.18 7.50 -1.33
N SER A 75 -14.16 7.20 -0.53
CA SER A 75 -13.67 8.06 0.55
C SER A 75 -12.35 8.68 0.12
N GLY A 76 -12.19 10.00 0.32
CA GLY A 76 -10.92 10.69 0.05
C GLY A 76 -9.85 10.45 1.13
N ASP A 77 -10.24 9.94 2.30
CA ASP A 77 -9.35 9.63 3.43
C ASP A 77 -9.19 8.10 3.53
N CYS A 78 -9.80 7.45 4.53
CA CYS A 78 -9.70 6.01 4.77
C CYS A 78 -11.08 5.34 4.85
N ALA A 79 -11.18 4.05 4.52
CA ALA A 79 -12.42 3.30 4.77
C ALA A 79 -12.56 2.96 6.25
N VAL A 80 -11.51 2.45 6.88
CA VAL A 80 -11.47 2.19 8.32
C VAL A 80 -10.22 2.83 8.90
N ALA A 81 -10.39 3.79 9.79
CA ALA A 81 -9.31 4.45 10.48
C ALA A 81 -9.51 4.36 11.99
N GLY A 82 -8.55 3.74 12.68
CA GLY A 82 -8.43 3.82 14.12
C GLY A 82 -7.28 4.70 14.55
N LEU A 83 -7.44 5.33 15.70
CA LEU A 83 -6.39 6.11 16.36
C LEU A 83 -5.78 5.27 17.49
N GLU A 84 -5.28 5.93 18.53
CA GLU A 84 -4.33 5.34 19.45
C GLU A 84 -4.87 4.08 20.16
N LYS A 85 -4.01 3.06 20.28
CA LYS A 85 -4.19 1.87 21.15
C LYS A 85 -5.49 1.08 20.92
N ASN A 86 -5.99 1.07 19.69
CA ASN A 86 -7.16 0.25 19.37
C ASN A 86 -6.83 -1.25 19.45
N SER A 87 -7.76 -2.08 19.90
CA SER A 87 -7.52 -3.53 19.97
C SER A 87 -8.76 -4.37 19.73
N ASP A 88 -8.61 -5.63 19.33
CA ASP A 88 -9.73 -6.51 19.02
C ASP A 88 -10.65 -5.89 17.94
N ILE A 89 -10.03 -5.56 16.82
CA ILE A 89 -10.67 -4.97 15.65
C ILE A 89 -10.64 -6.00 14.54
N THR A 90 -11.81 -6.33 13.98
CA THR A 90 -11.96 -7.25 12.86
C THR A 90 -12.60 -6.54 11.69
N VAL A 91 -11.95 -6.60 10.52
CA VAL A 91 -12.51 -6.19 9.22
C VAL A 91 -12.53 -7.41 8.31
N THR A 92 -13.71 -7.90 7.94
CA THR A 92 -13.82 -9.16 7.19
C THR A 92 -14.96 -9.19 6.18
N ASN A 93 -14.81 -10.00 5.13
CA ASN A 93 -15.80 -10.16 4.05
C ASN A 93 -16.24 -8.84 3.40
N CYS A 94 -15.40 -7.79 3.48
CA CYS A 94 -15.72 -6.49 2.92
C CYS A 94 -15.17 -6.34 1.50
N GLU A 95 -15.86 -5.54 0.69
CA GLU A 95 -15.33 -4.99 -0.54
C GLU A 95 -14.94 -3.53 -0.28
N ILE A 96 -13.67 -3.19 -0.40
CA ILE A 96 -13.13 -1.87 -0.09
C ILE A 96 -12.41 -1.34 -1.32
N GLY A 97 -12.77 -0.15 -1.81
CA GLY A 97 -12.00 0.40 -2.92
C GLY A 97 -12.31 1.81 -3.36
N TYR A 98 -11.42 2.35 -4.20
CA TYR A 98 -11.40 3.78 -4.53
C TYR A 98 -11.32 4.63 -3.26
N ILE A 99 -10.25 4.42 -2.49
CA ILE A 99 -10.00 5.09 -1.23
C ILE A 99 -8.78 5.99 -1.35
N GLY A 100 -8.85 7.17 -0.76
CA GLY A 100 -7.72 8.05 -0.51
C GLY A 100 -7.53 9.16 -1.53
N GLY A 101 -6.32 9.73 -1.50
CA GLY A 101 -5.87 10.75 -2.45
C GLY A 101 -6.06 12.17 -1.97
N ILE A 102 -6.40 12.35 -0.69
CA ILE A 102 -6.52 13.67 -0.09
C ILE A 102 -5.16 14.27 0.27
N GLU A 103 -5.11 15.60 0.23
CA GLU A 103 -3.99 16.42 0.66
C GLU A 103 -3.94 16.60 2.18
N PHE A 104 -2.74 16.48 2.74
CA PHE A 104 -2.41 16.86 4.12
C PHE A 104 -1.09 17.60 4.15
N GLY A 105 -1.15 18.92 4.21
CA GLY A 105 0.04 19.76 4.12
C GLY A 105 0.79 19.52 2.80
N THR A 106 2.00 18.97 2.87
CA THR A 106 2.81 18.67 1.68
C THR A 106 2.76 17.20 1.26
N VAL A 107 1.93 16.37 1.90
CA VAL A 107 1.79 14.95 1.54
C VAL A 107 0.37 14.65 1.08
N ARG A 108 0.20 13.51 0.41
CA ARG A 108 -1.12 12.93 0.17
C ARG A 108 -1.16 11.54 0.75
N TYR A 109 -2.29 11.18 1.29
CA TYR A 109 -2.48 9.91 1.96
C TYR A 109 -3.85 9.34 1.65
N GLY A 110 -4.10 8.15 2.17
CA GLY A 110 -5.42 7.52 2.11
C GLY A 110 -5.27 6.01 2.01
N ASN A 111 -5.11 5.43 3.20
CA ASN A 111 -5.04 3.99 3.36
C ASN A 111 -6.45 3.41 3.36
N ALA A 112 -6.67 2.21 2.79
CA ALA A 112 -7.99 1.60 2.87
C ALA A 112 -8.33 1.29 4.34
N ILE A 113 -7.41 0.66 5.05
CA ILE A 113 -7.49 0.40 6.48
C ILE A 113 -6.22 0.88 7.18
N THR A 114 -6.37 1.67 8.23
CA THR A 114 -5.25 2.09 9.07
C THR A 114 -5.59 2.07 10.56
N LEU A 115 -4.63 1.66 11.38
CA LEU A 115 -4.67 1.83 12.84
C LEU A 115 -3.43 2.63 13.24
N TRP A 116 -3.64 3.89 13.61
CA TRP A 116 -2.60 4.85 13.93
C TRP A 116 -2.20 4.76 15.42
N ASN A 117 -0.90 4.71 15.71
CA ASN A 117 -0.34 4.67 17.06
C ASN A 117 -0.75 3.42 17.87
N GLY A 118 -0.32 2.26 17.38
CA GLY A 118 -0.43 0.98 18.08
C GLY A 118 -1.74 0.26 17.89
N CYS A 119 -1.67 -1.08 17.87
CA CYS A 119 -2.86 -1.92 17.93
C CYS A 119 -2.58 -3.32 18.45
N GLY A 120 -3.61 -3.97 18.99
CA GLY A 120 -3.54 -5.36 19.47
C GLY A 120 -4.68 -6.19 18.91
N LYS A 121 -4.47 -7.47 18.56
CA LYS A 121 -5.55 -8.36 18.05
C LYS A 121 -6.30 -7.73 16.87
N PHE A 122 -5.56 -7.35 15.84
CA PHE A 122 -6.13 -6.76 14.64
C PHE A 122 -6.24 -7.82 13.55
N ASN A 123 -7.45 -8.07 13.06
CA ASN A 123 -7.72 -9.06 12.03
C ASN A 123 -8.30 -8.40 10.77
N VAL A 124 -7.63 -8.60 9.63
CA VAL A 124 -8.15 -8.25 8.30
C VAL A 124 -8.19 -9.53 7.49
N SER A 125 -9.37 -10.10 7.30
CA SER A 125 -9.50 -11.41 6.66
C SER A 125 -10.57 -11.46 5.58
N ASN A 126 -10.30 -12.18 4.50
CA ASN A 126 -11.30 -12.51 3.49
C ASN A 126 -11.94 -11.26 2.83
N ASN A 127 -11.18 -10.17 2.68
CA ASN A 127 -11.64 -8.93 2.04
C ASN A 127 -11.15 -8.84 0.59
N TRP A 128 -11.88 -8.07 -0.23
CA TRP A 128 -11.39 -7.57 -1.51
C TRP A 128 -11.07 -6.08 -1.37
N ILE A 129 -9.78 -5.72 -1.38
CA ILE A 129 -9.32 -4.33 -1.21
C ILE A 129 -8.61 -3.87 -2.47
N TYR A 130 -9.12 -2.84 -3.14
CA TYR A 130 -8.62 -2.46 -4.45
C TYR A 130 -8.61 -0.96 -4.70
N GLN A 131 -7.69 -0.49 -5.55
CA GLN A 131 -7.62 0.93 -5.94
C GLN A 131 -7.49 1.84 -4.70
N SER A 132 -6.58 1.49 -3.79
CA SER A 132 -6.18 2.35 -2.65
C SER A 132 -5.10 3.34 -3.08
N PHE A 133 -5.23 4.61 -2.68
CA PHE A 133 -4.30 5.66 -3.07
C PHE A 133 -2.90 5.44 -2.49
N ASP A 134 -2.81 5.18 -1.19
CA ASP A 134 -1.54 5.03 -0.47
C ASP A 134 -1.27 3.55 -0.15
N THR A 135 -1.92 2.98 0.87
CA THR A 135 -1.77 1.55 1.24
C THR A 135 -3.12 0.87 1.44
N ALA A 136 -3.27 -0.40 1.04
CA ALA A 136 -4.47 -1.17 1.34
C ALA A 136 -4.64 -1.37 2.86
N VAL A 137 -3.62 -1.86 3.56
CA VAL A 137 -3.67 -2.05 5.02
C VAL A 137 -2.35 -1.60 5.67
N SER A 138 -2.45 -0.65 6.61
CA SER A 138 -1.29 -0.10 7.32
C SER A 138 -1.56 0.12 8.81
N PRO A 139 -1.19 -0.82 9.69
CA PRO A 139 -0.88 -0.47 11.07
C PRO A 139 0.34 0.45 11.04
N GLN A 140 0.21 1.65 11.60
CA GLN A 140 1.28 2.63 11.54
C GLN A 140 1.24 3.63 12.68
N GLY A 141 2.26 4.48 12.82
CA GLY A 141 2.23 5.55 13.80
C GLY A 141 3.50 6.38 13.85
N SER A 142 3.65 7.12 14.94
CA SER A 142 4.83 7.96 15.17
C SER A 142 5.28 8.05 16.62
N ALA A 143 4.58 7.36 17.52
CA ALA A 143 4.76 7.49 18.96
C ALA A 143 5.37 6.23 19.60
N GLY A 144 5.82 5.26 18.81
CA GLY A 144 6.58 4.11 19.32
C GLY A 144 5.75 3.15 20.14
N TYR A 145 4.51 2.94 19.70
CA TYR A 145 3.56 2.05 20.33
C TYR A 145 3.85 0.57 20.02
N GLU A 146 3.12 -0.31 20.69
CA GLU A 146 3.14 -1.74 20.41
C GLU A 146 2.06 -2.11 19.38
N TYR A 147 2.47 -2.96 18.43
CA TYR A 147 1.65 -3.58 17.40
C TYR A 147 1.77 -5.10 17.61
N THR A 148 0.69 -5.74 18.07
CA THR A 148 0.77 -7.14 18.52
C THR A 148 -0.42 -8.00 18.09
N SER A 149 -0.15 -9.26 17.74
CA SER A 149 -1.20 -10.24 17.38
C SER A 149 -2.05 -9.75 16.21
N ILE A 150 -1.39 -9.38 15.11
CA ILE A 150 -2.04 -8.86 13.90
C ILE A 150 -2.10 -9.97 12.86
N THR A 151 -3.26 -10.17 12.23
CA THR A 151 -3.48 -11.22 11.24
C THR A 151 -4.10 -10.65 9.98
N PHE A 152 -3.45 -10.90 8.84
CA PHE A 152 -3.95 -10.59 7.50
C PHE A 152 -4.09 -11.90 6.72
N THR A 153 -5.31 -12.36 6.46
CA THR A 153 -5.55 -13.69 5.88
C THR A 153 -6.54 -13.71 4.73
N ASP A 154 -6.23 -14.47 3.68
CA ASP A 154 -7.14 -14.76 2.57
C ASP A 154 -7.75 -13.51 1.90
N ASN A 155 -7.03 -12.38 1.91
CA ASN A 155 -7.48 -11.16 1.24
C ASN A 155 -7.07 -11.16 -0.23
N LEU A 156 -7.93 -10.62 -1.08
CA LEU A 156 -7.61 -10.23 -2.45
C LEU A 156 -7.31 -8.73 -2.48
N LEU A 157 -6.09 -8.36 -2.84
CA LEU A 157 -5.60 -7.00 -2.87
C LEU A 157 -5.25 -6.64 -4.32
N GLU A 158 -5.94 -5.68 -4.94
CA GLU A 158 -5.76 -5.40 -6.37
C GLU A 158 -5.53 -3.93 -6.70
N TYR A 159 -4.56 -3.63 -7.56
CA TYR A 159 -4.34 -2.26 -8.04
C TYR A 159 -4.20 -1.25 -6.89
N ASN A 160 -3.66 -1.66 -5.74
CA ASN A 160 -3.31 -0.72 -4.68
C ASN A 160 -1.92 -0.16 -4.96
N ASN A 161 -1.63 1.03 -4.46
CA ASN A 161 -0.28 1.55 -4.57
C ASN A 161 0.71 0.74 -3.70
N VAL A 162 0.28 0.38 -2.49
CA VAL A 162 0.90 -0.61 -1.58
C VAL A 162 -0.17 -1.56 -1.05
N ASP A 163 0.15 -2.81 -0.80
CA ASP A 163 -0.79 -3.75 -0.18
C ASP A 163 -0.66 -3.77 1.35
N PHE A 164 0.52 -4.08 1.87
CA PHE A 164 0.79 -4.07 3.31
C PHE A 164 1.93 -3.12 3.67
N GLU A 165 1.70 -2.27 4.67
CA GLU A 165 2.71 -1.41 5.24
C GLU A 165 2.82 -1.56 6.77
N TRP A 166 4.06 -1.58 7.27
CA TRP A 166 4.37 -1.52 8.70
C TRP A 166 5.31 -0.36 8.98
N TYR A 167 4.80 0.66 9.65
CA TYR A 167 5.54 1.91 9.80
C TYR A 167 5.40 2.53 11.19
N ASP A 168 6.50 2.94 11.78
CA ASP A 168 6.44 3.89 12.91
C ASP A 168 7.62 4.87 12.77
N HIS A 169 7.42 6.15 13.05
CA HIS A 169 8.55 7.09 13.10
C HIS A 169 9.49 6.82 14.29
N SER A 170 8.98 6.26 15.39
CA SER A 170 9.76 6.08 16.61
C SER A 170 10.45 4.71 16.63
N ALA A 171 11.76 4.73 16.86
CA ALA A 171 12.58 3.54 17.08
C ALA A 171 12.14 2.70 18.30
N SER A 172 11.32 3.23 19.20
CA SER A 172 10.80 2.49 20.35
C SER A 172 9.60 1.58 20.04
N ALA A 173 9.09 1.61 18.81
CA ALA A 173 7.97 0.77 18.40
C ALA A 173 8.29 -0.72 18.55
N LYS A 174 7.26 -1.51 18.83
CA LYS A 174 7.38 -2.96 19.04
C LYS A 174 6.41 -3.70 18.13
N TRP A 175 6.92 -4.64 17.33
CA TRP A 175 6.16 -5.42 16.36
C TRP A 175 6.23 -6.89 16.74
N ARG A 176 5.11 -7.48 17.15
CA ARG A 176 5.07 -8.85 17.70
C ARG A 176 3.93 -9.67 17.13
N ASN A 177 4.19 -10.93 16.81
CA ASN A 177 3.16 -11.90 16.44
C ASN A 177 2.29 -11.41 15.28
N ILE A 178 2.94 -11.16 14.14
CA ILE A 178 2.28 -10.69 12.91
C ILE A 178 2.21 -11.85 11.93
N ARG A 179 1.02 -12.13 11.42
CA ARG A 179 0.77 -13.22 10.47
C ARG A 179 0.11 -12.67 9.21
N CYS A 180 0.74 -12.92 8.07
CA CYS A 180 0.19 -12.67 6.74
C CYS A 180 0.15 -13.99 5.98
N ASP A 181 -1.04 -14.53 5.71
CA ASP A 181 -1.16 -15.89 5.17
C ASP A 181 -2.27 -16.02 4.12
N GLY A 182 -1.98 -16.65 2.98
CA GLY A 182 -2.99 -16.97 1.96
C GLY A 182 -3.52 -15.77 1.15
N ASN A 183 -2.89 -14.59 1.22
CA ASN A 183 -3.35 -13.40 0.49
C ASN A 183 -2.91 -13.44 -0.98
N ILE A 184 -3.72 -12.83 -1.85
CA ILE A 184 -3.40 -12.60 -3.25
C ILE A 184 -3.24 -11.09 -3.48
N MET A 185 -2.04 -10.67 -3.86
CA MET A 185 -1.68 -9.28 -4.17
C MET A 185 -1.49 -9.16 -5.67
N ARG A 186 -2.48 -8.62 -6.39
CA ARG A 186 -2.49 -8.55 -7.86
C ARG A 186 -2.32 -7.13 -8.35
N PHE A 187 -1.41 -6.94 -9.30
CA PHE A 187 -1.22 -5.65 -9.97
C PHE A 187 -0.94 -4.48 -9.00
N THR A 188 -0.26 -4.78 -7.89
CA THR A 188 0.21 -3.76 -6.95
C THR A 188 1.06 -2.74 -7.69
N SER A 189 0.89 -1.47 -7.34
CA SER A 189 1.51 -0.33 -7.98
C SER A 189 1.15 -0.18 -9.48
N LEU A 190 -0.05 -0.62 -9.89
CA LEU A 190 -0.64 -0.35 -11.21
C LEU A 190 -2.03 0.31 -11.12
N GLY A 191 -2.43 0.72 -9.91
CA GLY A 191 -3.69 1.42 -9.68
C GLY A 191 -3.61 2.93 -9.88
N TRP A 192 -4.76 3.58 -9.72
CA TRP A 192 -4.90 5.03 -9.88
C TRP A 192 -4.06 5.86 -8.90
N GLY A 193 -3.75 5.30 -7.72
CA GLY A 193 -2.87 5.90 -6.72
C GLY A 193 -1.40 5.93 -7.16
N THR A 194 -0.99 5.04 -8.06
CA THR A 194 0.40 4.96 -8.50
C THR A 194 0.71 6.05 -9.52
N ARG A 195 1.62 6.95 -9.16
CA ARG A 195 1.91 8.14 -9.96
C ARG A 195 3.38 8.20 -10.39
N PRO A 196 3.66 8.41 -11.69
CA PRO A 196 5.05 8.51 -12.16
C PRO A 196 5.76 9.82 -11.77
N ASN A 197 5.04 10.90 -11.44
CA ASN A 197 5.65 12.19 -11.08
C ASN A 197 4.62 13.15 -10.45
N ASP A 198 4.63 13.27 -9.12
CA ASP A 198 3.82 14.26 -8.41
C ASP A 198 4.73 15.29 -7.73
N ALA A 199 5.41 16.13 -8.51
CA ALA A 199 6.26 17.21 -7.97
C ALA A 199 7.27 16.80 -6.87
N SER A 200 7.80 15.56 -6.95
CA SER A 200 8.70 14.92 -5.96
C SER A 200 8.02 14.31 -4.72
N TYR A 201 6.70 14.37 -4.59
CA TYR A 201 5.92 13.60 -3.61
C TYR A 201 5.81 12.16 -4.10
N ARG A 202 6.93 11.43 -4.01
CA ARG A 202 6.97 10.03 -4.45
C ARG A 202 6.19 9.17 -3.48
N GLY A 203 5.11 8.61 -4.01
CA GLY A 203 4.33 7.56 -3.39
C GLY A 203 5.20 6.37 -3.05
N ILE A 204 4.78 5.73 -1.98
CA ILE A 204 5.30 4.52 -1.42
C ILE A 204 4.80 3.36 -2.27
N GLU A 205 5.62 2.38 -2.68
CA GLU A 205 5.18 1.39 -3.68
C GLU A 205 5.64 -0.04 -3.32
N GLY A 206 4.74 -1.01 -3.54
CA GLY A 206 5.02 -2.44 -3.56
C GLY A 206 4.07 -3.32 -2.76
N CYS A 207 4.15 -4.64 -2.91
CA CYS A 207 3.29 -5.56 -2.16
C CYS A 207 3.54 -5.44 -0.65
N LEU A 208 4.82 -5.42 -0.25
CA LEU A 208 5.22 -5.31 1.15
C LEU A 208 6.10 -4.09 1.37
N ARG A 209 5.80 -3.35 2.42
CA ARG A 209 6.67 -2.29 2.91
C ARG A 209 6.84 -2.31 4.42
N GLY A 210 8.06 -2.04 4.86
CA GLY A 210 8.29 -1.66 6.24
C GLY A 210 9.60 -0.94 6.49
N ALA A 211 9.73 -0.34 7.66
CA ALA A 211 10.95 0.30 8.10
C ALA A 211 11.26 -0.06 9.56
N THR A 212 11.57 -1.33 9.81
CA THR A 212 11.62 -1.90 11.16
C THR A 212 13.02 -2.14 11.70
N ALA A 213 14.08 -1.84 10.94
CA ALA A 213 15.47 -2.15 11.28
C ALA A 213 15.93 -1.77 12.70
N ASN A 214 15.32 -0.77 13.32
CA ASN A 214 15.67 -0.28 14.66
C ASN A 214 14.65 -0.64 15.74
N PHE A 215 13.66 -1.48 15.43
CA PHE A 215 12.53 -1.78 16.31
C PHE A 215 12.69 -3.14 16.99
N ASP A 216 11.98 -3.32 18.10
CA ASP A 216 11.77 -4.64 18.68
C ASP A 216 10.81 -5.43 17.78
N PHE A 217 11.27 -6.57 17.26
CA PHE A 217 10.61 -7.33 16.21
C PHE A 217 10.68 -8.82 16.52
N SER A 218 9.53 -9.49 16.60
CA SER A 218 9.48 -10.94 16.84
C SER A 218 8.20 -11.58 16.34
N GLY A 219 8.26 -12.86 15.95
CA GLY A 219 7.08 -13.64 15.57
C GLY A 219 6.40 -13.11 14.32
N PHE A 220 7.17 -12.80 13.27
CA PHE A 220 6.63 -12.31 12.01
C PHE A 220 6.62 -13.43 10.98
N SER A 221 5.46 -13.68 10.37
CA SER A 221 5.29 -14.71 9.34
C SER A 221 4.57 -14.16 8.11
N PHE A 222 5.06 -14.53 6.93
CA PHE A 222 4.49 -14.19 5.63
C PHE A 222 4.47 -15.44 4.76
N LYS A 223 3.32 -16.14 4.72
CA LYS A 223 3.25 -17.49 4.17
C LYS A 223 2.16 -17.69 3.13
N ASN A 224 2.41 -18.58 2.18
CA ASN A 224 1.40 -19.05 1.23
C ASN A 224 0.72 -17.92 0.43
N ASN A 225 1.37 -16.77 0.28
CA ASN A 225 0.80 -15.63 -0.43
C ASN A 225 1.20 -15.66 -1.92
N ILE A 226 0.36 -15.07 -2.76
CA ILE A 226 0.62 -14.88 -4.19
C ILE A 226 0.83 -13.40 -4.47
N MET A 227 2.01 -13.03 -4.95
CA MET A 227 2.30 -11.71 -5.51
C MET A 227 2.23 -11.80 -7.03
N ASP A 228 1.14 -11.34 -7.60
CA ASP A 228 0.82 -11.47 -9.02
C ASP A 228 1.01 -10.15 -9.78
N CYS A 229 2.08 -10.11 -10.57
CA CYS A 229 2.41 -9.03 -11.49
C CYS A 229 2.47 -7.63 -10.88
N PRO A 230 3.20 -7.40 -9.77
CA PRO A 230 3.39 -6.06 -9.25
C PRO A 230 4.14 -5.19 -10.28
N GLY A 231 3.64 -3.98 -10.50
CA GLY A 231 4.18 -3.00 -11.43
C GLY A 231 5.50 -2.39 -10.99
N ARG A 232 5.76 -2.37 -9.68
CA ARG A 232 6.99 -1.82 -9.09
C ARG A 232 7.60 -2.79 -8.07
N GLU A 233 8.15 -2.32 -6.95
CA GLU A 233 8.79 -3.17 -5.94
C GLU A 233 7.85 -4.30 -5.51
N VAL A 234 8.40 -5.49 -5.26
CA VAL A 234 7.66 -6.57 -4.57
C VAL A 234 7.76 -6.34 -3.07
N ILE A 235 8.99 -6.14 -2.59
CA ILE A 235 9.29 -5.93 -1.17
C ILE A 235 10.20 -4.71 -1.02
N ASN A 236 9.77 -3.75 -0.22
CA ASN A 236 10.57 -2.59 0.17
C ASN A 236 10.59 -2.49 1.70
N TRP A 237 11.48 -3.25 2.33
CA TRP A 237 11.45 -3.37 3.78
C TRP A 237 12.84 -3.29 4.39
N SER A 238 13.08 -2.25 5.19
CA SER A 238 14.31 -2.09 5.96
C SER A 238 14.28 -2.93 7.24
N MET A 239 15.17 -3.90 7.32
CA MET A 239 15.34 -4.82 8.47
C MET A 239 16.81 -5.00 8.85
N SER A 240 17.09 -5.35 10.11
CA SER A 240 18.41 -5.83 10.54
C SER A 240 18.66 -7.28 10.07
N SER A 241 19.91 -7.75 10.12
CA SER A 241 20.26 -9.16 9.85
C SER A 241 19.44 -10.13 10.70
N GLU A 242 19.30 -9.82 11.99
CA GLU A 242 18.60 -10.64 12.97
C GLU A 242 17.10 -10.68 12.68
N GLN A 243 16.51 -9.55 12.31
CA GLN A 243 15.10 -9.46 11.93
C GLN A 243 14.81 -10.25 10.67
N LEU A 244 15.65 -10.11 9.63
CA LEU A 244 15.52 -10.89 8.41
C LEU A 244 15.63 -12.39 8.69
N ALA A 245 16.54 -12.81 9.57
CA ALA A 245 16.67 -14.21 9.97
C ALA A 245 15.47 -14.71 10.77
N ALA A 246 14.80 -13.83 11.52
CA ALA A 246 13.61 -14.13 12.31
C ALA A 246 12.29 -14.00 11.50
N PHE A 247 12.35 -13.45 10.30
CA PHE A 247 11.18 -13.30 9.43
C PHE A 247 10.87 -14.63 8.74
N ASP A 248 9.77 -15.26 9.14
CA ASP A 248 9.36 -16.56 8.61
C ASP A 248 8.56 -16.40 7.31
N MET A 249 9.29 -16.37 6.20
CA MET A 249 8.73 -16.28 4.86
C MET A 249 8.84 -17.63 4.14
N SER A 250 7.70 -18.25 3.84
CA SER A 250 7.65 -19.60 3.25
C SER A 250 6.38 -19.86 2.41
N GLY A 251 6.50 -20.68 1.37
CA GLY A 251 5.37 -21.11 0.52
C GLY A 251 4.81 -20.02 -0.39
N ASN A 252 5.50 -18.89 -0.56
CA ASN A 252 4.99 -17.78 -1.36
C ASN A 252 5.30 -17.97 -2.85
N THR A 253 4.40 -17.47 -3.70
CA THR A 253 4.56 -17.48 -5.16
C THR A 253 4.62 -16.06 -5.70
N LEU A 254 5.64 -15.77 -6.50
CA LEU A 254 5.80 -14.51 -7.22
C LEU A 254 5.62 -14.74 -8.72
N TYR A 255 4.70 -14.00 -9.34
CA TYR A 255 4.58 -13.87 -10.78
C TYR A 255 5.02 -12.47 -11.19
N LEU A 256 5.98 -12.38 -12.10
CA LEU A 256 6.58 -11.13 -12.53
C LEU A 256 6.41 -10.96 -14.04
N ASN A 257 5.61 -9.97 -14.43
CA ASN A 257 5.53 -9.51 -15.82
C ASN A 257 6.54 -8.38 -16.07
N LYS A 258 7.51 -8.62 -16.97
CA LYS A 258 8.56 -7.66 -17.33
C LYS A 258 8.02 -6.40 -18.02
N THR A 259 6.93 -6.48 -18.77
CA THR A 259 6.38 -5.33 -19.49
C THR A 259 5.84 -4.27 -18.53
N TYR A 260 5.23 -4.67 -17.41
CA TYR A 260 4.74 -3.73 -16.40
C TYR A 260 5.87 -2.97 -15.71
N ARG A 261 7.05 -3.58 -15.60
CA ARG A 261 8.24 -2.93 -15.02
C ARG A 261 8.84 -1.86 -15.92
N LYS A 262 8.70 -1.97 -17.25
CA LYS A 262 9.21 -0.99 -18.22
C LYS A 262 8.49 0.36 -18.14
N ILE A 263 7.29 0.39 -17.56
CA ILE A 263 6.51 1.62 -17.37
C ILE A 263 7.25 2.59 -16.42
N PHE A 264 8.05 2.08 -15.48
CA PHE A 264 8.69 2.86 -14.42
C PHE A 264 10.21 2.90 -14.56
N ASN A 265 10.70 3.75 -15.47
CA ASN A 265 12.12 3.84 -15.84
C ASN A 265 13.07 4.37 -14.75
N SER A 266 12.55 5.03 -13.71
CA SER A 266 13.37 5.78 -12.74
C SER A 266 13.81 4.98 -11.50
N ASN A 267 13.35 3.74 -11.28
CA ASN A 267 13.71 2.97 -10.08
C ASN A 267 13.38 1.45 -10.13
N PRO A 268 14.10 0.62 -10.90
CA PRO A 268 13.66 -0.74 -11.28
C PRO A 268 13.89 -1.82 -10.21
N ALA A 269 13.89 -1.46 -8.93
CA ALA A 269 14.20 -2.42 -7.87
C ALA A 269 13.06 -3.45 -7.74
N ILE A 270 13.40 -4.73 -7.71
CA ILE A 270 12.43 -5.80 -7.40
C ILE A 270 12.27 -5.92 -5.89
N MET A 271 13.38 -5.87 -5.16
CA MET A 271 13.39 -5.84 -3.70
C MET A 271 14.41 -4.80 -3.19
N ARG A 272 14.10 -4.16 -2.04
CA ARG A 272 14.93 -3.11 -1.41
C ARG A 272 15.16 -3.37 0.07
N ASN A 273 16.26 -2.78 0.56
CA ASN A 273 16.59 -2.59 1.97
C ASN A 273 16.75 -3.89 2.78
N LEU A 274 17.16 -4.96 2.11
CA LEU A 274 17.69 -6.15 2.76
C LEU A 274 18.97 -5.76 3.52
N ASN A 275 18.91 -5.61 4.84
CA ASN A 275 20.08 -5.58 5.72
C ASN A 275 21.17 -4.52 5.39
N ASN A 276 21.18 -3.40 6.14
CA ASN A 276 22.24 -2.38 6.03
C ASN A 276 23.68 -2.91 6.25
N ALA A 277 23.85 -4.12 6.81
CA ALA A 277 25.17 -4.69 7.13
C ALA A 277 25.81 -5.53 6.01
N GLU A 278 25.04 -6.10 5.08
CA GLU A 278 25.58 -7.02 4.06
C GLU A 278 25.77 -6.39 2.67
N ASN A 279 25.45 -5.11 2.48
CA ASN A 279 25.43 -4.51 1.14
C ASN A 279 24.64 -5.41 0.17
N THR A 280 23.40 -5.77 0.52
CA THR A 280 22.52 -6.26 -0.54
C THR A 280 22.32 -5.10 -1.50
N ALA A 281 23.06 -5.15 -2.61
CA ALA A 281 22.90 -4.20 -3.68
C ALA A 281 21.41 -4.16 -4.01
N LYS A 282 20.84 -2.96 -4.12
CA LYS A 282 19.51 -2.77 -4.70
C LYS A 282 19.42 -3.68 -5.92
N TYR A 283 18.56 -4.69 -5.90
CA TYR A 283 18.42 -5.63 -7.01
C TYR A 283 17.63 -4.94 -8.11
N PHE A 284 18.36 -4.10 -8.84
CA PHE A 284 17.92 -3.40 -10.02
C PHE A 284 18.13 -4.33 -11.20
N ASN A 285 17.05 -4.87 -11.75
CA ASN A 285 17.22 -5.57 -13.00
C ASN A 285 16.03 -5.28 -13.92
N LYS A 286 16.27 -4.38 -14.87
CA LYS A 286 15.32 -4.08 -15.95
C LYS A 286 15.15 -5.27 -16.89
N ASP A 287 16.15 -6.16 -16.92
CA ASP A 287 16.26 -7.36 -17.75
C ASP A 287 16.35 -8.61 -16.88
N VAL A 288 15.56 -8.66 -15.80
CA VAL A 288 15.53 -9.82 -14.90
C VAL A 288 15.04 -11.06 -15.65
N ASN A 289 15.85 -12.11 -15.69
CA ASN A 289 15.43 -13.42 -16.17
C ASN A 289 14.95 -14.28 -15.00
N SER A 290 14.32 -15.43 -15.30
CA SER A 290 13.74 -16.29 -14.28
C SER A 290 14.76 -16.81 -13.26
N GLN A 291 15.99 -17.12 -13.70
CA GLN A 291 17.05 -17.61 -12.81
C GLN A 291 17.46 -16.53 -11.80
N THR A 292 17.79 -15.33 -12.27
CA THR A 292 18.16 -14.21 -11.40
C THR A 292 17.01 -13.83 -10.46
N LEU A 293 15.76 -13.87 -10.94
CA LEU A 293 14.60 -13.61 -10.09
C LEU A 293 14.50 -14.65 -8.96
N GLU A 294 14.69 -15.94 -9.27
CA GLU A 294 14.65 -17.00 -8.27
C GLU A 294 15.79 -16.83 -7.25
N GLU A 295 17.02 -16.55 -7.69
CA GLU A 295 18.15 -16.29 -6.79
C GLU A 295 17.86 -15.14 -5.80
N ILE A 296 17.27 -14.04 -6.29
CA ILE A 296 16.90 -12.89 -5.45
C ILE A 296 15.74 -13.27 -4.52
N TRP A 297 14.74 -14.01 -5.00
CA TRP A 297 13.60 -14.47 -4.21
C TRP A 297 14.02 -15.34 -3.02
N ARG A 298 15.00 -16.23 -3.25
CA ARG A 298 15.57 -17.14 -2.24
C ARG A 298 16.27 -16.45 -1.08
N LEU A 299 16.64 -15.18 -1.22
CA LEU A 299 17.21 -14.40 -0.11
C LEU A 299 16.18 -14.13 0.98
N TRP A 300 14.90 -14.03 0.60
CA TRP A 300 13.78 -13.81 1.50
C TRP A 300 13.06 -15.11 1.83
N ASP A 301 12.66 -15.86 0.80
CA ASP A 301 11.88 -17.07 0.94
C ASP A 301 12.71 -18.32 0.61
N LYS A 302 13.26 -18.92 1.68
CA LYS A 302 14.17 -20.07 1.59
C LYS A 302 13.45 -21.40 1.40
N ASP A 303 12.11 -21.42 1.43
CA ASP A 303 11.34 -22.67 1.36
C ASP A 303 11.29 -23.22 -0.07
N SER A 304 11.70 -24.47 -0.28
CA SER A 304 11.72 -25.12 -1.61
C SER A 304 10.39 -25.11 -2.40
N SER A 305 9.26 -25.01 -1.69
CA SER A 305 7.93 -24.91 -2.27
C SER A 305 7.67 -23.53 -2.90
N SER A 306 8.34 -22.49 -2.43
CA SER A 306 8.22 -21.12 -2.94
C SER A 306 8.74 -21.01 -4.36
N LYS A 307 8.04 -20.23 -5.18
CA LYS A 307 8.30 -20.11 -6.62
C LYS A 307 8.36 -18.65 -7.03
N ALA A 308 9.22 -18.34 -7.99
CA ALA A 308 9.22 -17.07 -8.67
C ALA A 308 9.26 -17.29 -10.19
N TYR A 309 8.33 -16.68 -10.91
CA TYR A 309 8.17 -16.81 -12.34
C TYR A 309 8.36 -15.44 -12.99
N CYS A 310 9.16 -15.38 -14.05
CA CYS A 310 9.36 -14.18 -14.85
C CYS A 310 8.91 -14.44 -16.28
N PHE A 311 8.09 -13.54 -16.84
CA PHE A 311 7.59 -13.63 -18.22
C PHE A 311 7.43 -12.23 -18.85
N ASP A 312 7.18 -12.20 -20.17
CA ASP A 312 6.90 -10.98 -20.93
C ASP A 312 5.39 -10.69 -21.02
#